data_AF-A0A1I1FSH0-F1
#
_entry.id   AF-A0A1I1FSH0-F1
#
_cell.length_a   1.000
_cell.length_b   1.000
_cell.length_c   1.000
_cell.angle_alpha   90.00
_cell.angle_beta   90.00
_cell.angle_gamma   90.00
#
_symmetry.space_group_name_H-M   'P 1'
#
loop_
_entity.id
_entity.type
_entity.pdbx_description
1 polymer ?
#
loop_
_entity_poly.entity_id
_entity_poly.type
_entity_poly.pdbx_seq_one_letter_code
_entity_poly.pdbx_strand_id
1 'polypeptide(L)' 'MARRTLEDWQTIIEAQLASGLTIVKYCEQNKINPKTFSSRKATLKQRDAQPGTSEQNGFVQVQSDMKTSA' A
#
# COMPACT_ATOMS: atom_id res chain seq x y z
N MET A 1 14.36 -9.33 -10.75
CA MET A 1 14.00 -8.24 -9.81
C MET A 1 13.20 -8.86 -8.67
N ALA A 2 13.70 -8.79 -7.43
CA ALA A 2 12.97 -9.32 -6.28
C ALA A 2 11.66 -8.54 -6.10
N ARG A 3 10.52 -9.24 -6.10
CA ARG A 3 9.22 -8.63 -5.78
C ARG A 3 9.24 -8.29 -4.29
N ARG A 4 9.23 -7.00 -3.97
CA ARG A 4 9.02 -6.53 -2.58
C ARG A 4 7.65 -7.00 -2.10
N THR A 5 7.61 -7.73 -1.00
CA THR A 5 6.36 -8.19 -0.37
C THR A 5 5.68 -7.04 0.35
N LEU A 6 4.44 -7.25 0.81
CA LEU A 6 3.72 -6.23 1.57
C LEU A 6 4.42 -5.88 2.89
N GLU A 7 5.01 -6.88 3.55
CA GLU A 7 5.80 -6.71 4.78
C GLU A 7 7.04 -5.83 4.54
N ASP A 8 7.74 -6.05 3.42
CA ASP A 8 8.87 -5.21 3.01
C ASP A 8 8.44 -3.74 2.85
N TRP A 9 7.27 -3.49 2.25
CA TRP A 9 6.72 -2.13 2.15
C TRP A 9 6.34 -1.53 3.50
N GLN A 10 5.87 -2.33 4.45
CA GLN A 10 5.56 -1.86 5.80
C GLN A 10 6.83 -1.40 6.50
N THR A 11 7.88 -2.23 6.49
CA THR A 11 9.19 -1.87 7.05
C THR A 11 9.78 -0.62 6.40
N ILE A 12 9.63 -0.47 5.08
CA ILE A 12 10.07 0.73 4.34
C ILE A 12 9.30 1.99 4.81
N ILE A 13 7.99 1.89 5.02
CA ILE A 13 7.18 3.02 5.49
C ILE A 13 7.53 3.38 6.93
N GLU A 14 7.72 2.40 7.80
CA GLU A 14 8.16 2.62 9.18
C GLU A 14 9.55 3.25 9.22
N ALA A 15 10.49 2.77 8.41
CA ALA A 15 11.82 3.36 8.27
C ALA A 15 11.76 4.81 7.75
N GLN A 16 10.85 5.11 6.82
CA GLN A 16 10.62 6.49 6.36
C GLN A 16 10.11 7.39 7.49
N LEU A 17 9.15 6.91 8.28
CA LEU A 17 8.60 7.65 9.42
C LEU A 17 9.66 7.87 10.51
N ALA A 18 10.43 6.84 10.84
CA ALA A 18 11.52 6.91 11.82
C ALA A 18 12.65 7.84 11.37
N SER A 19 12.90 7.93 10.05
CA SER A 19 13.91 8.85 9.49
C SER A 19 13.47 10.32 9.57
N GLY A 20 12.18 10.61 9.75
CA GLY A 20 11.63 11.97 9.71
C GLY A 20 11.77 12.66 8.35
N LEU A 21 12.18 11.92 7.31
CA LEU A 21 12.39 12.44 5.97
C LEU A 21 11.08 12.52 5.20
N THR A 22 10.95 13.48 4.29
CA THR A 22 9.80 13.51 3.38
C THR A 22 9.83 12.29 2.45
N ILE A 23 8.64 11.86 1.99
CA ILE A 23 8.50 10.71 1.11
C ILE A 23 9.40 10.83 -0.12
N VAL A 24 9.48 12.03 -0.72
CA VAL A 24 10.31 12.28 -1.90
C VAL A 24 11.79 12.05 -1.58
N LYS A 25 12.30 12.68 -0.52
CA LYS A 25 13.71 12.57 -0.11
C LYS A 25 14.09 11.12 0.22
N TYR A 26 13.23 10.42 0.94
CA TYR A 26 13.43 9.02 1.28
C TYR A 26 13.41 8.11 0.04
N CYS A 27 12.48 8.37 -0.89
CA CYS A 27 12.40 7.63 -2.15
C CYS A 27 13.64 7.85 -3.03
N GLU A 28 14.16 9.07 -3.11
CA GLU A 28 15.40 9.39 -3.83
C GLU A 28 16.60 8.62 -3.27
N GLN A 29 16.77 8.60 -1.94
CA GLN A 29 17.88 7.91 -1.28
C GLN A 29 17.80 6.38 -1.44
N ASN A 30 16.61 5.81 -1.34
CA ASN A 30 16.40 4.36 -1.39
C ASN A 30 16.14 3.83 -2.80
N LYS A 31 16.22 4.70 -3.83
CA LYS A 31 15.89 4.38 -5.23
C LYS A 31 14.50 3.74 -5.37
N ILE A 32 13.54 4.25 -4.61
CA ILE A 32 12.14 3.85 -4.63
C ILE A 32 11.37 4.82 -5.51
N ASN A 33 10.42 4.32 -6.29
CA ASN A 33 9.55 5.19 -7.07
C ASN A 33 8.48 5.82 -6.15
N PRO A 34 8.39 7.16 -6.06
CA PRO A 34 7.45 7.83 -5.18
C PRO A 34 5.98 7.53 -5.50
N LYS A 35 5.63 7.29 -6.78
CA LYS A 35 4.27 6.84 -7.15
C LYS A 35 3.95 5.49 -6.52
N THR A 36 4.87 4.54 -6.63
CA THR A 36 4.69 3.19 -6.05
C THR A 36 4.60 3.25 -4.53
N PHE A 37 5.45 4.07 -3.90
CA PHE A 37 5.43 4.26 -2.44
C PHE A 37 4.08 4.82 -1.96
N SER A 38 3.58 5.88 -2.60
CA SER A 38 2.29 6.49 -2.23
C SER A 38 1.13 5.50 -2.38
N SER A 39 1.07 4.77 -3.49
CA SER A 39 0.05 3.74 -3.72
C SER A 39 0.09 2.64 -2.65
N ARG A 40 1.28 2.12 -2.32
CA ARG A 40 1.44 1.07 -1.31
C ARG A 40 1.12 1.55 0.09
N LYS A 41 1.51 2.78 0.44
CA LYS A 41 1.18 3.42 1.71
C LYS A 41 -0.33 3.59 1.89
N ALA A 42 -1.06 3.96 0.83
CA ALA A 42 -2.52 4.04 0.87
C ALA A 42 -3.16 2.65 1.07
N THR A 43 -2.71 1.63 0.33
CA THR A 43 -3.19 0.24 0.49
C THR A 43 -2.93 -0.32 1.90
N LEU A 44 -1.76 -0.04 2.48
CA LEU A 44 -1.43 -0.48 3.84
C LEU A 44 -2.25 0.26 4.90
N LYS A 45 -2.47 1.57 4.74
CA LYS A 45 -3.33 2.35 5.65
C LYS A 45 -4.77 1.87 5.67
N GLN A 46 -5.29 1.41 4.54
CA GLN A 46 -6.64 0.83 4.45
C GLN A 46 -6.74 -0.53 5.16
N ARG A 47 -5.64 -1.28 5.27
CA ARG A 47 -5.58 -2.57 5.96
C ARG A 47 -5.49 -2.43 7.48
N ASP A 48 -4.72 -1.48 7.98
CA ASP A 48 -4.66 -1.19 9.43
C ASP A 48 -6.03 -0.80 10.00
N ALA A 49 -6.89 -0.20 9.16
CA ALA A 49 -8.26 0.15 9.51
C ALA A 49 -9.26 -1.02 9.40
N GLN A 50 -8.85 -2.20 8.94
CA GLN A 50 -9.75 -3.34 8.74
C GLN A 50 -9.08 -4.69 9.12
N PRO A 51 -9.43 -5.30 10.26
CA PRO A 51 -8.96 -6.64 10.61
C PRO A 51 -9.68 -7.65 9.71
N GLY A 52 -9.02 -8.04 8.62
CA GLY A 52 -9.47 -9.13 7.77
C GLY A 52 -9.35 -8.83 6.29
N THR A 53 -8.23 -9.25 5.69
CA THR A 53 -8.18 -10.31 4.66
C THR A 53 -6.86 -10.26 3.89
N SER A 54 -6.20 -11.41 3.93
CA SER A 54 -5.64 -12.15 2.80
C SER A 54 -4.55 -11.49 1.95
N GLU A 55 -3.36 -12.07 2.09
CA GLU A 55 -2.31 -12.14 1.09
C GLU A 55 -2.82 -12.09 -0.35
N GLN A 56 -2.16 -11.22 -1.10
CA GLN A 56 -1.84 -11.29 -2.52
C GLN A 56 -2.98 -11.50 -3.54
N ASN A 57 -2.97 -10.57 -4.49
CA ASN A 57 -3.31 -10.76 -5.90
C ASN A 57 -4.80 -10.60 -6.27
N GLY A 58 -5.16 -9.40 -6.77
CA GLY A 58 -6.42 -9.19 -7.49
C GLY A 58 -6.94 -7.78 -7.35
N PHE A 59 -6.65 -6.93 -8.34
CA PHE A 59 -7.56 -5.85 -8.67
C PHE A 59 -8.85 -6.50 -9.18
N VAL A 60 -9.79 -6.81 -8.27
CA VAL A 60 -11.16 -7.18 -8.61
C VAL A 60 -12.04 -6.04 -8.13
N GLN A 61 -12.48 -5.25 -9.10
CA GLN A 61 -13.49 -4.22 -8.92
C GLN A 61 -14.82 -4.90 -8.62
N VAL A 62 -15.20 -4.95 -7.34
CA VAL A 62 -16.58 -5.30 -6.95
C VAL A 62 -17.46 -4.11 -7.31
N GLN A 63 -18.21 -4.22 -8.41
CA GLN A 63 -19.37 -3.36 -8.65
C GLN A 63 -20.51 -3.91 -7.79
N SER A 64 -20.77 -3.21 -6.68
CA SER A 64 -21.98 -3.36 -5.90
C SER A 64 -23.10 -2.62 -6.62
N ASP A 65 -23.95 -3.34 -7.33
CA ASP A 65 -25.30 -2.88 -7.67
C ASP A 65 -26.30 -3.92 -7.19
N MET A 66 -26.85 -3.65 -6.01
CA MET A 66 -28.09 -4.22 -5.52
C MET A 66 -29.17 -3.17 -5.81
N LYS A 67 -30.05 -3.40 -6.79
CA LYS A 67 -31.51 -3.18 -6.68
C LYS A 67 -32.23 -3.56 -7.98
N THR A 68 -33.22 -4.46 -7.89
CA THR A 68 -34.62 -4.19 -8.29
C THR A 68 -35.42 -5.49 -8.29
N SER A 69 -36.30 -5.59 -7.30
CA SER A 69 -37.47 -6.45 -7.32
C SER A 69 -38.66 -5.51 -7.16
N ALA A 70 -39.51 -5.45 -8.18
CA ALA A 70 -40.89 -4.97 -8.17
C ALA A 70 -41.58 -5.49 -9.44
#